data_AF-A0A5B2WSP5-F1
#
_entry.id   AF-A0A5B2WSP5-F1
#
_cell.length_a   1.000
_cell.length_b   1.000
_cell.length_c   1.000
_cell.angle_alpha   90.00
_cell.angle_beta   90.00
_cell.angle_gamma   90.00
#
_symmetry.space_group_name_H-M   'P 1'
#
loop_
_entity.id
_entity.type
_entity.pdbx_description
1 polymer ?
#
loop_
_entity_poly.entity_id
_entity_poly.type
_entity_poly.pdbx_seq_one_letter_code
_entity_poly.pdbx_strand_id
1 'polypeptide(L)'
;MPKHVLRRSAAQRLRIAAALTAVATTGVVVVLVVSRGGGTPTTGRSLPRAGPDTCVNQVVLYLRTDQGMRDAAAALAGEPRVVSLATLTKQEGYVRFRDLYRDDPDLLAAATPATVPASLWLVPAAGVDRRALADELGARFQVDPRDRRVRDCPEPAATSSGPSTPHS
;
A
#
# COMPACT_ATOMS: atom_id res chain seq x y z
N MET A 1 2.58 -56.77 -28.96
CA MET A 1 2.35 -55.49 -29.67
C MET A 1 2.64 -54.35 -28.68
N PRO A 2 3.24 -53.23 -29.15
CA PRO A 2 4.40 -52.52 -28.55
C PRO A 2 4.03 -51.70 -27.30
N LYS A 3 4.73 -51.79 -26.15
CA LYS A 3 6.11 -51.38 -25.76
C LYS A 3 6.36 -49.86 -25.83
N HIS A 4 6.14 -49.23 -24.66
CA HIS A 4 6.41 -47.84 -24.31
C HIS A 4 7.88 -47.43 -24.46
N VAL A 5 8.10 -46.22 -24.98
CA VAL A 5 9.41 -45.54 -25.03
C VAL A 5 9.40 -44.41 -23.97
N LEU A 6 10.21 -44.57 -22.93
CA LEU A 6 10.57 -43.52 -21.97
C LEU A 6 12.06 -43.20 -22.19
N ARG A 7 12.35 -42.00 -22.71
CA ARG A 7 13.70 -41.41 -22.72
C ARG A 7 13.77 -40.33 -21.64
N ARG A 8 14.41 -40.64 -20.51
CA ARG A 8 14.93 -39.67 -19.56
C ARG A 8 16.46 -39.77 -19.57
N SER A 9 17.13 -38.79 -20.18
CA SER A 9 18.58 -38.68 -20.16
C SER A 9 19.00 -37.81 -18.97
N ALA A 10 19.23 -38.45 -17.83
CA ALA A 10 19.88 -37.84 -16.66
C ALA A 10 21.35 -38.28 -16.65
N ALA A 11 22.18 -37.53 -17.36
CA ALA A 11 23.64 -37.56 -17.24
C ALA A 11 24.04 -36.53 -16.18
N GLN A 12 25.03 -36.73 -15.32
CA GLN A 12 25.84 -37.88 -14.99
C GLN A 12 26.56 -37.45 -13.71
N ARG A 13 26.57 -38.33 -12.72
CA ARG A 13 27.26 -38.21 -11.44
C ARG A 13 28.73 -37.82 -11.64
N LEU A 14 29.28 -36.93 -10.80
CA LEU A 14 30.68 -37.01 -10.33
C LEU A 14 30.88 -36.02 -9.18
N ARG A 15 30.92 -36.50 -7.94
CA ARG A 15 32.10 -36.92 -7.13
C ARG A 15 32.53 -35.81 -6.16
N ILE A 16 32.16 -36.04 -4.91
CA ILE A 16 32.67 -35.38 -3.71
C ILE A 16 34.18 -35.64 -3.63
N ALA A 17 34.98 -34.59 -3.53
CA ALA A 17 36.35 -34.66 -3.03
C ALA A 17 36.50 -33.55 -1.98
N ALA A 18 36.47 -33.95 -0.72
CA ALA A 18 36.82 -33.11 0.41
C ALA A 18 38.35 -32.96 0.44
N ALA A 19 38.85 -31.73 0.41
CA ALA A 19 40.23 -31.41 0.73
C ALA A 19 40.22 -30.39 1.88
N LEU A 20 40.50 -30.90 3.08
CA LEU A 20 40.83 -30.12 4.26
C LEU A 20 42.26 -29.59 4.09
N THR A 21 42.39 -28.27 3.90
CA THR A 21 43.65 -27.56 4.14
C THR A 21 43.38 -26.36 5.04
N ALA A 22 43.71 -26.54 6.32
CA ALA A 22 43.82 -25.44 7.27
C ALA A 22 45.19 -24.77 7.06
N VAL A 23 45.21 -23.52 6.61
CA VAL A 23 46.33 -22.60 6.82
C VAL A 23 45.73 -21.25 7.16
N ALA A 24 45.97 -20.83 8.40
CA ALA A 24 45.60 -19.53 8.94
C ALA A 24 46.61 -18.48 8.46
N THR A 25 46.17 -17.52 7.65
CA THR A 25 46.78 -16.20 7.55
C THR A 25 45.68 -15.16 7.33
N THR A 26 45.64 -14.20 8.25
CA THR A 26 44.76 -13.03 8.30
C THR A 26 44.79 -12.24 7.00
N GLY A 27 43.67 -12.26 6.29
CA GLY A 27 43.40 -11.38 5.15
C GLY A 27 41.90 -11.09 5.11
N VAL A 28 41.46 -10.09 5.88
CA VAL A 28 40.09 -9.59 5.79
C VAL A 28 39.94 -8.89 4.45
N VAL A 29 39.52 -9.64 3.43
CA VAL A 29 39.03 -9.06 2.18
C VAL A 29 37.63 -8.54 2.48
N VAL A 30 37.53 -7.27 2.87
CA VAL A 30 36.26 -6.54 2.85
C VAL A 30 35.88 -6.38 1.39
N VAL A 31 35.14 -7.35 0.83
CA VAL A 31 34.42 -7.13 -0.42
C VAL A 31 33.28 -6.18 -0.07
N LEU A 32 33.55 -4.89 -0.27
CA LEU A 32 32.56 -3.83 -0.23
C LEU A 32 31.67 -4.02 -1.47
N VAL A 33 30.71 -4.93 -1.36
CA VAL A 33 29.62 -5.02 -2.34
C VAL A 33 28.80 -3.75 -2.12
N VAL A 34 29.09 -2.73 -2.93
CA VAL A 34 28.21 -1.58 -3.14
C VAL A 34 26.99 -2.12 -3.88
N SER A 35 26.10 -2.75 -3.13
CA SER A 35 24.75 -3.08 -3.57
C SER A 35 24.05 -1.76 -3.79
N ARG A 36 24.07 -1.31 -5.05
CA ARG A 36 23.23 -0.22 -5.55
C ARG A 36 21.79 -0.50 -5.13
N GLY A 37 21.29 0.32 -4.21
CA GLY A 37 19.88 0.63 -4.05
C GLY A 37 18.93 -0.56 -4.00
N GLY A 38 19.13 -1.46 -3.03
CA GLY A 38 18.04 -2.28 -2.52
C GLY A 38 17.08 -1.37 -1.75
N GLY A 39 16.27 -0.60 -2.47
CA GLY A 39 15.13 0.09 -1.89
C GLY A 39 14.17 -0.97 -1.39
N THR A 40 14.23 -1.27 -0.10
CA THR A 40 13.12 -1.94 0.55
C THR A 40 11.87 -1.11 0.26
N PRO A 41 10.76 -1.70 -0.22
CA PRO A 41 9.51 -0.98 -0.28
C PRO A 41 9.23 -0.55 1.16
N THR A 42 9.35 0.75 1.40
CA THR A 42 9.02 1.39 2.68
C THR A 42 7.51 1.26 2.85
N THR A 43 7.09 0.07 3.28
CA THR A 43 5.71 -0.22 3.70
C THR A 43 5.59 0.34 5.09
N GLY A 44 5.37 1.64 5.17
CA GLY A 44 5.41 2.36 6.44
C GLY A 44 5.44 3.87 6.26
N ARG A 45 4.89 4.40 5.15
CA ARG A 45 4.63 5.82 5.09
C ARG A 45 3.44 6.06 6.02
N SER A 46 3.72 6.65 7.18
CA SER A 46 2.69 7.18 8.08
C SER A 46 1.64 7.87 7.22
N LEU A 47 0.37 7.46 7.37
CA LEU A 47 -0.74 8.19 6.79
C LEU A 47 -0.49 9.69 6.98
N PRO A 48 -0.67 10.52 5.95
CA PRO A 48 -0.73 11.95 6.17
C PRO A 48 -1.77 12.18 7.27
N ARG A 49 -1.31 12.57 8.46
CA ARG A 49 -2.19 13.10 9.48
C ARG A 49 -2.64 14.43 8.88
N ALA A 50 -3.75 14.40 8.16
CA ALA A 50 -4.43 15.61 7.75
C ALA A 50 -4.63 16.40 9.03
N GLY A 51 -3.83 17.46 9.19
CA GLY A 51 -4.12 18.45 10.21
C GLY A 51 -5.51 19.02 9.94
N PRO A 52 -6.13 19.67 10.93
CA PRO A 52 -7.46 20.27 10.75
C PRO A 52 -7.58 21.15 9.50
N ASP A 53 -6.45 21.70 9.00
CA ASP A 53 -6.42 22.66 7.91
C ASP A 53 -6.00 22.08 6.53
N THR A 54 -5.69 20.78 6.42
CA THR A 54 -5.25 20.17 5.15
C THR A 54 -6.22 19.12 4.66
N CYS A 55 -7.16 19.55 3.83
CA CYS A 55 -7.97 18.63 3.04
C CYS A 55 -7.13 18.08 1.88
N VAL A 56 -7.01 16.75 1.77
CA VAL A 56 -6.39 16.08 0.63
C VAL A 56 -7.42 15.27 -0.14
N ASN A 57 -7.41 15.42 -1.46
CA ASN A 57 -8.20 14.61 -2.38
C ASN A 57 -7.75 13.16 -2.27
N GLN A 58 -8.66 12.24 -1.96
CA GLN A 58 -8.29 10.88 -1.58
C GLN A 58 -9.29 9.84 -2.11
N VAL A 59 -8.80 8.63 -2.36
CA VAL A 59 -9.60 7.43 -2.56
C VAL A 59 -9.29 6.45 -1.43
N VAL A 60 -10.31 5.89 -0.80
CA VAL A 60 -10.16 4.83 0.20
C VAL A 60 -10.89 3.59 -0.27
N LEU A 61 -10.20 2.47 -0.25
CA LEU A 61 -10.77 1.15 -0.48
C LEU A 61 -10.80 0.40 0.86
N TYR A 62 -11.96 -0.08 1.27
CA TYR A 62 -12.09 -0.95 2.44
C TYR A 62 -12.05 -2.41 2.00
N LEU A 63 -11.10 -3.16 2.55
CA LEU A 63 -10.87 -4.55 2.21
C LEU A 63 -11.27 -5.45 3.39
N ARG A 64 -11.80 -6.62 3.05
CA ARG A 64 -12.31 -7.58 4.06
C ARG A 64 -11.21 -8.13 4.97
N THR A 65 -9.96 -8.21 4.49
CA THR A 65 -8.84 -8.82 5.19
C THR A 65 -7.57 -7.97 5.07
N ASP A 66 -6.71 -8.06 6.08
CA ASP A 66 -5.39 -7.42 6.06
C ASP A 66 -4.52 -7.96 4.93
N GLN A 67 -4.66 -9.24 4.61
CA GLN A 67 -3.90 -9.85 3.51
C GLN A 67 -4.34 -9.28 2.17
N GLY A 68 -5.64 -9.18 1.90
CA GLY A 68 -6.14 -8.56 0.67
C GLY A 68 -5.69 -7.12 0.54
N MET A 69 -5.66 -6.37 1.66
CA MET A 69 -5.09 -5.01 1.68
C MET A 69 -3.60 -5.00 1.31
N ARG A 70 -2.79 -5.91 1.88
CA ARG A 70 -1.35 -6.00 1.56
C ARG A 70 -1.12 -6.39 0.11
N ASP A 71 -1.88 -7.32 -0.42
CA ASP A 71 -1.79 -7.76 -1.81
C ASP A 71 -2.16 -6.62 -2.77
N ALA A 72 -3.23 -5.87 -2.47
CA ALA A 72 -3.62 -4.69 -3.24
C ALA A 72 -2.56 -3.59 -3.19
N ALA A 73 -1.98 -3.33 -2.01
CA ALA A 73 -0.89 -2.36 -1.85
C ALA A 73 0.34 -2.74 -2.68
N ALA A 74 0.73 -4.02 -2.67
CA ALA A 74 1.85 -4.52 -3.47
C ALA A 74 1.56 -4.40 -4.98
N ALA A 75 0.33 -4.69 -5.41
CA ALA A 75 -0.09 -4.58 -6.81
C ALA A 75 -0.17 -3.13 -7.32
N LEU A 76 -0.22 -2.16 -6.42
CA LEU A 76 -0.21 -0.71 -6.71
C LEU A 76 1.16 -0.07 -6.49
N ALA A 77 2.17 -0.85 -6.10
CA ALA A 77 3.53 -0.33 -5.99
C ALA A 77 4.01 0.17 -7.36
N GLY A 78 4.25 1.49 -7.46
CA GLY A 78 4.65 2.13 -8.71
C GLY A 78 3.50 2.48 -9.67
N GLU A 79 2.23 2.40 -9.24
CA GLU A 79 1.09 2.88 -10.04
C GLU A 79 1.23 4.40 -10.29
N PRO A 80 1.41 4.85 -11.56
CA PRO A 80 1.70 6.25 -11.86
C PRO A 80 0.54 7.20 -11.52
N ARG A 81 -0.70 6.69 -11.42
CA ARG A 81 -1.87 7.49 -11.05
C ARG A 81 -1.98 7.72 -9.53
N VAL A 82 -1.11 7.11 -8.72
CA VAL A 82 -1.13 7.21 -7.25
C VAL A 82 0.16 7.85 -6.76
N VAL A 83 0.06 9.04 -6.17
CA VAL A 83 1.21 9.80 -5.64
C VAL A 83 1.61 9.31 -4.25
N SER A 84 0.62 8.91 -3.45
CA SER A 84 0.86 8.38 -2.11
C SER A 84 -0.11 7.25 -1.82
N LEU A 85 0.39 6.23 -1.15
CA LEU A 85 -0.35 5.05 -0.74
C LEU A 85 -0.03 4.79 0.73
N ALA A 86 -1.06 4.55 1.52
CA ALA A 86 -0.94 4.15 2.91
C ALA A 86 -1.93 3.03 3.23
N THR A 87 -1.54 2.17 4.17
CA THR A 87 -2.28 0.98 4.55
C THR A 87 -2.68 1.07 6.02
N LEU A 88 -3.84 0.52 6.35
CA LEU A 88 -4.22 0.23 7.73
C LEU A 88 -4.78 -1.17 7.79
N THR A 89 -4.18 -1.98 8.63
CA THR A 89 -4.77 -3.23 9.08
C THR A 89 -6.04 -2.96 9.90
N LYS A 90 -6.85 -4.00 10.10
CA LYS A 90 -8.01 -3.95 11.00
C LYS A 90 -7.65 -3.49 12.40
N GLN A 91 -6.53 -3.99 12.93
CA GLN A 91 -6.06 -3.64 14.27
C GLN A 91 -5.63 -2.16 14.36
N GLU A 92 -4.87 -1.66 13.39
CA GLU A 92 -4.47 -0.25 13.35
C GLU A 92 -5.68 0.67 13.13
N GLY A 93 -6.62 0.26 12.28
CA GLY A 93 -7.90 0.95 12.08
C GLY A 93 -8.70 1.04 13.37
N TYR A 94 -8.77 -0.03 14.14
CA TYR A 94 -9.46 -0.05 15.44
C TYR A 94 -8.79 0.86 16.47
N VAL A 95 -7.45 0.85 16.56
CA VAL A 95 -6.73 1.79 17.45
C VAL A 95 -7.06 3.23 17.05
N ARG A 96 -7.00 3.56 15.76
CA ARG A 96 -7.35 4.90 15.28
C ARG A 96 -8.82 5.26 15.52
N PHE A 97 -9.73 4.29 15.36
CA PHE A 97 -11.15 4.48 15.66
C PHE A 97 -11.34 4.85 17.13
N ARG A 98 -10.68 4.13 18.04
CA ARG A 98 -10.75 4.44 19.48
C ARG A 98 -10.24 5.83 19.82
N ASP A 99 -9.16 6.26 19.16
CA ASP A 99 -8.62 7.60 19.37
C ASP A 99 -9.58 8.69 18.88
N LEU A 100 -10.21 8.48 17.71
CA LEU A 100 -11.14 9.44 17.10
C LEU A 100 -12.45 9.58 17.88
N TYR A 101 -12.95 8.47 18.42
CA TYR A 101 -14.23 8.42 19.14
C TYR A 101 -14.03 8.23 20.65
N ARG A 102 -12.89 8.67 21.19
CA ARG A 102 -12.54 8.51 22.61
C ARG A 102 -13.59 9.10 23.56
N ASP A 103 -14.30 10.13 23.09
CA ASP A 103 -15.29 10.91 23.84
C ASP A 103 -16.73 10.43 23.56
N ASP A 104 -16.92 9.36 22.77
CA ASP A 104 -18.22 8.75 22.45
C ASP A 104 -18.23 7.25 22.83
N PRO A 105 -18.61 6.92 24.08
CA PRO A 105 -18.54 5.55 24.60
C PRO A 105 -19.49 4.57 23.87
N ASP A 106 -20.61 5.05 23.35
CA ASP A 106 -21.59 4.22 22.65
C ASP A 106 -21.02 3.72 21.32
N LEU A 107 -20.31 4.58 20.57
CA LEU A 107 -19.59 4.18 19.37
C LEU A 107 -18.43 3.22 19.67
N LEU A 108 -17.71 3.43 20.77
CA LEU A 108 -16.63 2.55 21.18
C LEU A 108 -17.13 1.14 21.55
N ALA A 109 -18.30 1.05 22.19
CA ALA A 109 -18.91 -0.22 22.57
C ALA A 109 -19.33 -1.08 21.36
N ALA A 110 -19.67 -0.44 20.24
CA ALA A 110 -20.07 -1.13 19.00
C ALA A 110 -18.88 -1.59 18.14
N ALA A 111 -17.68 -1.09 18.40
CA ALA A 111 -16.50 -1.36 17.58
C ALA A 111 -15.63 -2.47 18.17
N THR A 112 -15.19 -3.38 17.31
CA THR A 112 -14.16 -4.38 17.61
C THR A 112 -13.16 -4.40 16.46
N PRO A 113 -11.94 -4.96 16.65
CA PRO A 113 -11.02 -5.15 15.53
C PRO A 113 -11.64 -5.92 14.36
N ALA A 114 -12.59 -6.83 14.62
CA ALA A 114 -13.23 -7.61 13.56
C ALA A 114 -14.23 -6.79 12.72
N THR A 115 -14.87 -5.78 13.31
CA THR A 115 -15.88 -4.93 12.66
C THR A 115 -15.27 -3.74 11.91
N VAL A 116 -14.02 -3.37 12.22
CA VAL A 116 -13.27 -2.38 11.45
C VAL A 116 -12.64 -3.05 10.21
N PRO A 117 -12.87 -2.54 8.99
CA PRO A 117 -12.24 -3.09 7.79
C PRO A 117 -10.75 -2.71 7.70
N ALA A 118 -9.98 -3.55 7.01
CA ALA A 118 -8.66 -3.12 6.55
C ALA A 118 -8.87 -2.04 5.48
N SER A 119 -7.94 -1.10 5.33
CA SER A 119 -8.11 -0.02 4.36
C SER A 119 -6.84 0.35 3.63
N LEU A 120 -7.02 0.74 2.38
CA LEU A 120 -5.99 1.29 1.51
C LEU A 120 -6.36 2.74 1.18
N TRP A 121 -5.49 3.67 1.56
CA TRP A 121 -5.68 5.10 1.40
C TRP A 121 -4.76 5.59 0.30
N LEU A 122 -5.34 6.16 -0.74
CA LEU A 122 -4.67 6.57 -1.96
C LEU A 122 -4.83 8.08 -2.15
N VAL A 123 -3.73 8.76 -2.46
CA VAL A 123 -3.72 10.14 -2.96
C VAL A 123 -3.48 10.06 -4.47
N PRO A 124 -4.51 10.32 -5.30
CA PRO A 124 -4.35 10.29 -6.75
C PRO A 124 -3.45 11.42 -7.25
N ALA A 125 -2.81 11.20 -8.40
CA ALA A 125 -2.09 12.25 -9.11
C ALA A 125 -3.03 13.37 -9.57
N ALA A 126 -2.48 14.57 -9.80
CA ALA A 126 -3.24 15.70 -10.31
C ALA A 126 -3.89 15.34 -11.65
N GLY A 127 -5.15 15.77 -11.85
CA GLY A 127 -5.92 15.49 -13.07
C GLY A 127 -6.50 14.07 -13.17
N VAL A 128 -6.20 13.16 -12.22
CA VAL A 128 -6.83 11.83 -12.19
C VAL A 128 -8.27 11.94 -11.68
N ASP A 129 -9.22 11.42 -12.46
CA ASP A 129 -10.60 11.24 -12.02
C ASP A 129 -10.64 10.21 -10.88
N ARG A 130 -11.00 10.69 -9.69
CA ARG A 130 -10.98 9.89 -8.46
C ARG A 130 -12.10 8.87 -8.40
N ARG A 131 -13.26 9.17 -8.98
CA ARG A 131 -14.40 8.24 -9.01
C ARG A 131 -14.09 7.11 -9.98
N ALA A 132 -13.62 7.44 -11.18
CA ALA A 132 -13.18 6.45 -12.15
C ALA A 132 -12.03 5.59 -11.58
N LEU A 133 -11.05 6.19 -10.90
CA LEU A 133 -9.99 5.45 -10.24
C LEU A 133 -10.53 4.52 -9.13
N ALA A 134 -11.44 5.02 -8.27
CA ALA A 134 -12.04 4.21 -7.22
C ALA A 134 -12.84 3.03 -7.78
N ASP A 135 -13.55 3.23 -8.89
CA ASP A 135 -14.33 2.18 -9.54
C ASP A 135 -13.46 1.13 -10.23
N GLU A 136 -12.43 1.55 -10.96
CA GLU A 136 -11.48 0.65 -11.61
C GLU A 136 -10.74 -0.19 -10.56
N LEU A 137 -10.17 0.45 -9.54
CA LEU A 137 -9.43 -0.27 -8.49
C LEU A 137 -10.37 -1.14 -7.66
N GLY A 138 -11.58 -0.66 -7.39
CA GLY A 138 -12.60 -1.43 -6.70
C GLY A 138 -13.01 -2.69 -7.47
N ALA A 139 -13.15 -2.61 -8.79
CA ALA A 139 -13.39 -3.77 -9.63
C ALA A 139 -12.18 -4.72 -9.66
N ARG A 140 -10.97 -4.17 -9.84
CA ARG A 140 -9.70 -4.93 -9.89
C ARG A 140 -9.47 -5.75 -8.62
N PHE A 141 -9.74 -5.18 -7.45
CA PHE A 141 -9.53 -5.83 -6.15
C PHE A 141 -10.81 -6.41 -5.53
N GLN A 142 -11.90 -6.48 -6.30
CA GLN A 142 -13.18 -7.07 -5.88
C GLN A 142 -13.75 -6.43 -4.60
N VAL A 143 -13.61 -5.12 -4.47
CA VAL A 143 -14.17 -4.31 -3.38
C VAL A 143 -15.60 -3.91 -3.73
N ASP A 144 -16.55 -4.12 -2.82
CA ASP A 144 -17.95 -3.70 -3.01
C ASP A 144 -18.04 -2.18 -3.26
N PRO A 145 -18.90 -1.70 -4.17
CA PRO A 145 -19.09 -0.25 -4.38
C PRO A 145 -19.35 0.55 -3.09
N ARG A 146 -20.03 -0.04 -2.10
CA ARG A 146 -20.31 0.58 -0.79
C ARG A 146 -19.07 0.71 0.09
N ASP A 147 -18.01 -0.03 -0.21
CA ASP A 147 -16.74 -0.05 0.51
C ASP A 147 -15.66 0.80 -0.19
N ARG A 148 -16.08 1.65 -1.13
CA ARG A 148 -15.26 2.65 -1.80
C ARG A 148 -15.64 4.02 -1.27
N ARG A 149 -14.66 4.86 -0.95
CA ARG A 149 -14.88 6.25 -0.57
C ARG A 149 -14.00 7.16 -1.40
N VAL A 150 -14.61 8.21 -1.93
CA VAL A 150 -13.91 9.31 -2.56
C VAL A 150 -14.08 10.51 -1.63
N ARG A 151 -12.97 11.08 -1.20
CA ARG A 151 -12.96 12.37 -0.51
C ARG A 151 -12.59 13.43 -1.52
N ASP A 152 -13.56 14.29 -1.82
CA ASP A 152 -13.36 15.48 -2.61
C ASP A 152 -13.10 16.65 -1.67
N CYS A 153 -11.99 17.33 -1.87
CA CYS A 153 -11.74 18.60 -1.21
C CYS A 153 -12.34 19.70 -2.07
N PRO A 154 -13.06 20.67 -1.47
CA PRO A 154 -13.47 21.85 -2.21
C PRO A 154 -12.21 22.48 -2.80
N GLU A 155 -12.24 22.75 -4.10
CA GLU A 155 -11.22 23.56 -4.73
C GLU A 155 -11.19 24.89 -3.97
N PRO A 156 -10.02 25.39 -3.52
CA PRO A 156 -9.97 26.67 -2.87
C PRO A 156 -10.64 27.66 -3.83
N ALA A 157 -11.73 28.28 -3.37
CA ALA A 157 -12.47 29.21 -4.20
C ALA A 157 -11.44 30.19 -4.78
N ALA A 158 -11.27 30.16 -6.11
CA ALA A 158 -10.46 31.15 -6.79
C ALA A 158 -10.98 32.48 -6.27
N THR A 159 -10.15 33.20 -5.52
CA THR A 159 -10.53 34.47 -4.92
C THR A 159 -11.18 35.28 -6.01
N SER A 160 -12.50 35.40 -5.92
CA SER A 160 -13.30 36.26 -6.78
C SER A 160 -12.86 37.66 -6.41
N SER A 161 -11.80 38.13 -7.06
CA SER A 161 -11.46 39.55 -7.17
C SER A 161 -12.55 40.20 -8.03
N GLY A 162 -13.77 40.26 -7.50
CA GLY A 162 -14.83 41.08 -8.05
C GLY A 162 -14.39 42.54 -7.90
N PRO A 163 -14.49 43.38 -8.95
CA PRO A 163 -14.19 44.80 -8.83
C PRO A 163 -15.17 45.43 -7.85
N SER A 164 -14.66 45.92 -6.72
CA SER A 164 -15.42 46.76 -5.80
C SER A 164 -15.85 48.02 -6.55
N THR A 165 -17.11 48.07 -6.99
CA THR A 165 -17.69 49.32 -7.49
C THR A 165 -17.84 50.29 -6.34
N PRO A 166 -17.23 51.48 -6.39
CA PRO A 166 -17.45 52.51 -5.38
C PRO A 166 -18.87 53.05 -5.54
N HIS A 167 -19.69 52.89 -4.51
CA HIS A 167 -20.93 53.65 -4.40
C HIS A 167 -20.59 55.11 -4.10
N SER A 168 -21.06 55.99 -4.99
CA SER A 168 -21.08 57.46 -4.81
C SER A 168 -22.20 57.87 -3.89
#